data_AF-A0A099PDB4-F1
#
_entry.id   AF-A0A099PDB4-F1
#
_cell.length_a   1.000
_cell.length_b   1.000
_cell.length_c   1.000
_cell.angle_alpha   90.00
_cell.angle_beta   90.00
_cell.angle_gamma   90.00
#
_symmetry.space_group_name_H-M   'P 1'
#
loop_
_entity.id
_entity.type
_entity.pdbx_description
1 polymer ?
#
loop_
_entity_poly.entity_id
_entity_poly.type
_entity_poly.pdbx_seq_one_letter_code
_entity_poly.pdbx_strand_id
1 'polypeptide(L)'
;MTMSANRKNLSQNVKSATIWLVLASFSSQFLRLLSNLILTRLLVPEYFGVMSIVILIWTGLNLLTDAGLQQSVVKSSAENLNKILPTIFSIQLVRGFGIFLVVLLMAYLSTQIYSMSFVAGTIYSLPELSMALLIISIAPLLAGFQSPGIYLLQRKFQQKKYFL
;
A
#
# COMPACT_ATOMS: atom_id res chain seq x y z
N MET A 1 -42.03 -11.94 -20.23
CA MET A 1 -41.28 -13.21 -20.08
C MET A 1 -39.75 -13.03 -20.16
N THR A 2 -39.20 -11.83 -19.94
CA THR A 2 -37.77 -11.49 -20.18
C THR A 2 -36.89 -11.43 -18.92
N MET A 3 -37.44 -11.52 -17.70
CA MET A 3 -36.65 -11.38 -16.46
C MET A 3 -35.93 -12.66 -16.00
N SER A 4 -36.30 -13.84 -16.50
CA SER A 4 -35.71 -15.12 -16.02
C SER A 4 -34.35 -15.44 -16.67
N ALA A 5 -34.17 -15.11 -17.95
CA ALA A 5 -32.95 -15.41 -18.70
C ALA A 5 -31.72 -14.62 -18.20
N ASN A 6 -31.92 -13.42 -17.64
CA ASN A 6 -30.83 -12.54 -17.19
C ASN A 6 -30.15 -13.02 -15.89
N ARG A 7 -30.87 -13.75 -15.01
CA ARG A 7 -30.31 -14.21 -13.72
C ARG A 7 -29.22 -15.27 -13.86
N LYS A 8 -29.31 -16.16 -14.86
CA LYS A 8 -28.27 -17.17 -15.13
C LYS A 8 -26.98 -16.54 -15.66
N ASN A 9 -27.11 -15.54 -16.53
CA ASN A 9 -25.97 -14.83 -17.13
C ASN A 9 -25.21 -13.97 -16.09
N LEU A 10 -25.93 -13.28 -15.20
CA LEU A 10 -25.36 -12.56 -14.07
C LEU A 10 -24.60 -13.49 -13.11
N SER A 11 -25.16 -14.65 -12.76
CA SER A 11 -24.51 -15.62 -11.87
C SER A 11 -23.22 -16.20 -12.47
N GLN A 12 -23.20 -16.49 -13.77
CA GLN A 12 -22.00 -16.97 -14.46
C GLN A 12 -20.91 -15.89 -14.56
N ASN A 13 -21.29 -14.65 -14.86
CA ASN A 13 -20.35 -13.51 -14.95
C ASN A 13 -19.77 -13.11 -13.59
N VAL A 14 -20.54 -13.22 -12.51
CA VAL A 14 -20.03 -12.99 -11.15
C VAL A 14 -19.05 -14.10 -10.75
N LYS A 15 -19.33 -15.37 -11.06
CA LYS A 15 -18.41 -16.48 -10.76
C LYS A 15 -17.08 -16.33 -11.49
N SER A 16 -17.10 -16.04 -12.79
CA SER A 16 -15.88 -15.85 -13.57
C SER A 16 -15.09 -14.62 -13.12
N ALA A 17 -15.77 -13.50 -12.80
CA ALA A 17 -15.13 -12.31 -12.25
C ALA A 17 -14.48 -12.57 -10.87
N THR A 18 -15.16 -13.28 -9.98
CA THR A 18 -14.63 -13.65 -8.66
C THR A 18 -13.42 -14.58 -8.80
N ILE A 19 -13.49 -15.59 -9.67
CA ILE A 19 -12.35 -16.49 -9.93
C ILE A 19 -11.15 -15.69 -10.44
N TRP A 20 -11.37 -14.77 -11.39
CA TRP A 20 -10.29 -13.94 -11.93
C TRP A 20 -9.68 -13.02 -10.86
N LEU A 21 -10.51 -12.43 -10.00
CA LEU A 21 -10.05 -11.58 -8.90
C LEU A 21 -9.23 -12.37 -7.87
N VAL A 22 -9.67 -13.59 -7.53
CA VAL A 22 -8.96 -14.49 -6.63
C VAL A 22 -7.63 -14.92 -7.24
N LEU A 23 -7.61 -15.31 -8.52
CA LEU A 23 -6.38 -15.72 -9.21
C LEU A 23 -5.37 -14.56 -9.28
N ALA A 24 -5.84 -13.36 -9.62
CA ALA A 24 -5.00 -12.17 -9.69
C ALA A 24 -4.41 -11.80 -8.32
N SER A 25 -5.24 -11.83 -7.27
CA SER A 25 -4.81 -11.56 -5.89
C SER A 25 -3.79 -12.61 -5.43
N PHE A 26 -4.09 -13.89 -5.65
CA PHE A 26 -3.23 -15.00 -5.26
C PHE A 26 -1.88 -14.96 -5.99
N SER A 27 -1.90 -14.71 -7.30
CA SER A 27 -0.69 -14.54 -8.11
C SER A 27 0.16 -13.38 -7.60
N SER A 28 -0.45 -12.23 -7.30
CA SER A 28 0.27 -11.08 -6.74
C SER A 28 0.92 -11.40 -5.40
N GLN A 29 0.24 -12.19 -4.55
CA GLN A 29 0.74 -12.58 -3.24
C GLN A 29 1.87 -13.59 -3.36
N PHE A 30 1.72 -14.57 -4.26
CA PHE A 30 2.73 -15.57 -4.55
C PHE A 30 4.00 -14.94 -5.12
N LEU A 31 3.87 -14.02 -6.09
CA LEU A 31 5.00 -13.25 -6.61
C LEU A 31 5.68 -12.44 -5.50
N ARG A 32 4.91 -11.79 -4.63
CA ARG A 32 5.47 -11.08 -3.46
C ARG A 32 6.27 -12.00 -2.56
N LEU A 33 5.76 -13.20 -2.27
CA LEU A 33 6.47 -14.19 -1.45
C LEU A 33 7.75 -14.66 -2.14
N LEU A 34 7.69 -14.98 -3.42
CA LEU A 34 8.87 -15.39 -4.20
C LEU A 34 9.93 -14.28 -4.23
N SER A 35 9.52 -13.04 -4.50
CA SER A 35 10.40 -11.88 -4.49
C SER A 35 11.04 -11.68 -3.12
N ASN A 36 10.27 -11.79 -2.03
CA ASN A 36 10.82 -11.70 -0.68
C ASN A 36 11.80 -12.83 -0.38
N LEU A 37 11.51 -14.08 -0.77
CA LEU A 37 12.43 -15.21 -0.56
C LEU A 37 13.75 -15.05 -1.33
N ILE A 38 13.68 -14.57 -2.57
CA ILE A 38 14.87 -14.25 -3.36
C ILE A 38 15.65 -13.12 -2.68
N LEU A 39 14.97 -12.05 -2.27
CA LEU A 39 15.60 -10.94 -1.55
C LEU A 39 16.28 -11.43 -0.28
N THR A 40 15.64 -12.30 0.52
CA THR A 40 16.24 -12.84 1.75
C THR A 40 17.44 -13.75 1.50
N ARG A 41 17.55 -14.36 0.31
CA ARG A 41 18.75 -15.13 -0.07
C ARG A 41 19.85 -14.24 -0.66
N LEU A 42 19.48 -13.09 -1.22
CA LEU A 42 20.39 -12.10 -1.78
C LEU A 42 20.94 -11.13 -0.72
N LEU A 43 20.13 -10.79 0.29
CA LEU A 43 20.56 -10.06 1.46
C LEU A 43 21.39 -11.01 2.31
N VAL A 44 22.66 -10.67 2.49
CA VAL A 44 23.53 -11.32 3.47
C VAL A 44 22.82 -11.31 4.84
N PRO A 45 22.90 -12.38 5.64
CA PRO A 45 22.16 -12.51 6.91
C PRO A 45 22.23 -11.29 7.84
N GLU A 46 23.31 -10.51 7.77
CA GLU A 46 23.52 -9.28 8.54
C GLU A 46 22.46 -8.18 8.28
N TYR A 47 21.91 -8.08 7.06
CA TYR A 47 20.98 -7.00 6.69
C TYR A 47 19.50 -7.33 6.93
N PHE A 48 19.18 -8.60 7.22
CA PHE A 48 17.80 -9.03 7.44
C PHE A 48 17.17 -8.36 8.66
N GLY A 49 17.94 -8.18 9.73
CA GLY A 49 17.49 -7.50 10.95
C GLY A 49 17.11 -6.03 10.69
N VAL A 50 17.95 -5.33 9.91
CA VAL A 50 17.70 -3.93 9.51
C VAL A 50 16.40 -3.83 8.71
N MET A 51 16.24 -4.66 7.68
CA MET A 51 15.03 -4.64 6.85
C MET A 51 13.78 -5.02 7.64
N SER A 52 13.88 -5.94 8.60
CA SER A 52 12.74 -6.32 9.44
C SER A 52 12.23 -5.14 10.27
N ILE A 53 13.14 -4.34 10.85
CA ILE A 53 12.79 -3.11 11.58
C ILE A 53 12.14 -2.11 10.64
N VAL A 54 12.72 -1.89 9.46
CA VAL A 54 12.20 -0.98 8.44
C VAL A 54 10.79 -1.39 8.00
N ILE A 55 10.57 -2.66 7.71
CA ILE A 55 9.27 -3.21 7.33
C ILE A 55 8.27 -3.08 8.47
N LEU A 56 8.68 -3.34 9.71
CA LEU A 56 7.82 -3.20 10.88
C LEU A 56 7.36 -1.75 11.06
N ILE A 57 8.29 -0.79 10.99
CA ILE A 57 7.98 0.64 11.07
C ILE A 57 7.05 1.04 9.91
N TRP A 58 7.39 0.64 8.69
CA TRP A 58 6.60 0.90 7.49
C TRP A 58 5.16 0.39 7.64
N THR A 59 5.00 -0.88 7.97
CA THR A 59 3.69 -1.51 8.13
C THR A 59 2.93 -0.92 9.31
N GLY A 60 3.58 -0.71 10.45
CA GLY A 60 2.98 -0.11 11.64
C GLY A 60 2.43 1.29 11.37
N LEU A 61 3.22 2.15 10.73
CA LEU A 61 2.79 3.51 10.38
C LEU A 61 1.64 3.49 9.38
N ASN A 62 1.66 2.60 8.38
CA ASN A 62 0.53 2.45 7.46
C ASN A 62 -0.72 1.99 8.19
N LEU A 63 -0.65 0.97 9.04
CA LEU A 63 -1.83 0.48 9.78
C LEU A 63 -2.41 1.53 10.73
N LEU A 64 -1.56 2.30 11.41
CA LEU A 64 -1.99 3.35 12.34
C LEU A 64 -2.65 4.54 11.62
N THR A 65 -2.22 4.84 10.40
CA THR A 65 -2.67 6.03 9.66
C THR A 65 -3.72 5.74 8.60
N ASP A 66 -3.90 4.48 8.18
CA ASP A 66 -4.88 4.08 7.18
C ASP A 66 -6.28 3.98 7.79
N ALA A 67 -6.82 5.13 8.19
CA ALA A 67 -8.15 5.27 8.74
C ALA A 67 -9.20 5.32 7.61
N GLY A 68 -9.62 4.14 7.13
CA GLY A 68 -10.93 3.97 6.47
C GLY A 68 -11.16 4.69 5.14
N LEU A 69 -10.15 5.32 4.52
CA LEU A 69 -10.28 6.01 3.22
C LEU A 69 -10.88 5.09 2.14
N GLN A 70 -10.43 3.83 2.10
CA GLN A 70 -10.99 2.82 1.20
C GLN A 70 -12.48 2.55 1.46
N GLN A 71 -12.89 2.49 2.73
CA GLN A 71 -14.28 2.24 3.10
C GLN A 71 -15.19 3.43 2.74
N SER A 72 -14.68 4.66 2.84
CA SER A 72 -15.40 5.87 2.43
C SER A 72 -15.71 5.88 0.94
N VAL A 73 -14.77 5.40 0.09
CA VAL A 73 -15.01 5.23 -1.35
C VAL A 73 -16.08 4.18 -1.60
N VAL A 74 -15.98 3.01 -0.96
CA VAL A 74 -16.89 1.88 -1.18
C VAL A 74 -18.33 2.20 -0.73
N LYS A 75 -18.48 2.94 0.37
CA LYS A 75 -19.81 3.33 0.90
C LYS A 75 -20.43 4.50 0.14
N SER A 76 -19.64 5.30 -0.58
CA SER A 76 -20.15 6.49 -1.26
C SER A 76 -20.94 6.15 -2.54
N SER A 77 -22.11 6.77 -2.69
CA SER A 77 -22.92 6.68 -3.91
C SER A 77 -22.14 7.19 -5.12
N ALA A 78 -22.38 6.58 -6.29
CA ALA A 78 -21.67 6.90 -7.54
C ALA A 78 -21.68 8.39 -7.91
N GLU A 79 -22.79 9.07 -7.65
CA GLU A 79 -22.99 10.49 -7.93
C GLU A 79 -22.14 11.40 -7.05
N ASN A 80 -21.83 10.97 -5.82
CA ASN A 80 -21.06 11.75 -4.85
C ASN A 80 -19.55 11.53 -4.97
N LEU A 81 -19.10 10.53 -5.75
CA LEU A 81 -17.68 10.19 -5.86
C LEU A 81 -16.84 11.39 -6.34
N ASN A 82 -17.32 12.11 -7.37
CA ASN A 82 -16.65 13.29 -7.93
C ASN A 82 -16.44 14.42 -6.91
N LYS A 83 -17.31 14.53 -5.90
CA LYS A 83 -17.20 15.53 -4.84
C LYS A 83 -16.24 15.10 -3.72
N ILE A 84 -16.15 13.79 -3.45
CA ILE A 84 -15.36 13.23 -2.34
C ILE A 84 -13.90 12.95 -2.77
N LEU A 85 -13.65 12.76 -4.07
CA LEU A 85 -12.32 12.49 -4.62
C LEU A 85 -11.24 13.52 -4.28
N PRO A 86 -11.48 14.85 -4.42
CA PRO A 86 -10.50 15.85 -4.00
C PRO A 86 -10.19 15.77 -2.51
N THR A 87 -11.20 15.51 -1.67
CA THR A 87 -11.04 15.34 -0.22
C THR A 87 -10.20 14.11 0.10
N ILE A 88 -10.47 12.97 -0.54
CA ILE A 88 -9.67 11.73 -0.38
C ILE A 88 -8.22 11.98 -0.81
N PHE A 89 -8.01 12.64 -1.95
CA PHE A 89 -6.67 12.96 -2.43
C PHE A 89 -5.92 13.85 -1.45
N SER A 90 -6.55 14.92 -0.94
CA SER A 90 -5.93 15.80 0.06
C SER A 90 -5.57 15.05 1.34
N ILE A 91 -6.46 14.18 1.84
CA ILE A 91 -6.16 13.37 3.04
C ILE A 91 -5.01 12.39 2.76
N GLN A 92 -4.99 11.75 1.60
CA GLN A 92 -3.93 10.82 1.20
C GLN A 92 -2.58 11.52 1.06
N LEU A 93 -2.56 12.73 0.50
CA LEU A 93 -1.37 13.55 0.36
C LEU A 93 -0.82 13.98 1.73
N VAL A 94 -1.69 14.51 2.61
CA VAL A 94 -1.32 14.91 3.98
C VAL A 94 -0.83 13.70 4.78
N ARG A 95 -1.49 12.54 4.65
CA ARG A 95 -1.07 11.30 5.31
C ARG A 95 0.30 10.85 4.83
N GLY A 96 0.50 10.75 3.52
CA GLY A 96 1.77 10.32 2.92
C GLY A 96 2.92 11.24 3.33
N PHE A 97 2.68 12.55 3.31
CA PHE A 97 3.65 13.54 3.78
C PHE A 97 3.92 13.44 5.29
N GLY A 98 2.90 13.22 6.11
CA GLY A 98 3.06 13.01 7.55
C GLY A 98 3.90 11.77 7.88
N ILE A 99 3.64 10.64 7.22
CA ILE A 99 4.44 9.42 7.37
C ILE A 99 5.88 9.67 6.91
N PHE A 100 6.09 10.37 5.79
CA PHE A 100 7.43 10.75 5.32
C PHE A 100 8.21 11.51 6.38
N LEU A 101 7.63 12.56 6.97
CA LEU A 101 8.29 13.34 8.02
C LEU A 101 8.60 12.51 9.26
N VAL A 102 7.69 11.63 9.69
CA VAL A 102 7.91 10.75 10.84
C VAL A 102 9.08 9.80 10.58
N VAL A 103 9.11 9.14 9.42
CA VAL A 103 10.20 8.21 9.07
C VAL A 103 11.52 8.96 8.90
N LEU A 104 11.50 10.15 8.31
CA LEU A 104 12.68 11.00 8.18
C LEU A 104 13.24 11.40 9.55
N LEU A 105 12.36 11.75 10.50
CA LEU A 105 12.74 12.02 11.89
C LEU A 105 13.34 10.77 12.54
N MET A 106 12.76 9.59 12.34
CA MET A 106 13.31 8.32 12.85
C MET A 106 14.69 8.02 12.25
N ALA A 107 14.91 8.28 10.96
CA ALA A 107 16.21 8.14 10.30
C ALA A 107 17.26 9.10 10.87
N TYR A 108 16.86 10.35 11.15
CA TYR A 108 17.74 11.32 11.81
C TYR A 108 18.07 10.88 13.23
N LEU A 109 17.07 10.46 14.02
CA LEU A 109 17.28 9.98 15.38
C LEU A 109 18.17 8.74 15.42
N SER A 110 18.06 7.82 14.46
CA SER A 110 18.95 6.66 14.40
C SER A 110 20.41 7.05 14.20
N THR A 111 20.71 8.10 13.42
CA THR A 111 22.09 8.61 13.29
C THR A 111 22.63 9.23 14.58
N GLN A 112 21.78 9.79 15.43
CA GLN A 112 22.20 10.34 16.72
C GLN A 112 22.43 9.22 17.74
N ILE A 113 21.53 8.23 17.77
CA ILE A 113 21.60 7.07 18.67
C ILE A 113 22.80 6.19 18.35
N TYR A 114 23.24 6.13 17.09
CA TYR A 114 24.49 5.47 16.68
C TYR A 114 25.70 5.87 17.54
N SER A 115 25.77 7.13 17.97
CA SER A 115 26.90 7.64 18.78
C SER A 115 26.82 7.26 20.27
N MET A 116 25.72 6.65 20.72
CA MET A 116 25.51 6.31 22.13
C MET A 116 26.09 4.93 22.48
N SER A 117 26.92 4.89 23.52
CA SER A 117 27.62 3.67 23.99
C SER A 117 26.67 2.51 24.39
N PHE A 118 25.43 2.81 24.80
CA PHE A 118 24.42 1.81 25.17
C PHE A 118 23.98 0.90 24.01
N VAL A 119 24.12 1.38 22.78
CA VAL A 119 23.57 0.73 21.58
C VAL A 119 24.66 0.06 20.74
N ALA A 120 25.93 0.22 21.14
CA ALA A 120 27.10 -0.31 20.47
C ALA A 120 27.02 -1.83 20.31
N GLY A 121 27.19 -2.32 19.08
CA GLY A 121 27.15 -3.75 18.75
C GLY A 121 25.75 -4.31 18.47
N THR A 122 24.71 -3.48 18.52
CA THR A 122 23.35 -3.87 18.12
C THR A 122 23.02 -3.43 16.69
N ILE A 123 21.92 -3.96 16.13
CA ILE A 123 21.41 -3.63 14.79
C ILE A 123 21.12 -2.11 14.64
N TYR A 124 20.84 -1.43 15.74
CA TYR A 124 20.59 0.02 15.77
C TYR A 124 21.86 0.87 15.62
N SER A 125 23.04 0.26 15.80
CA SER A 125 24.34 0.90 15.55
C SER A 125 24.84 0.71 14.12
N LEU A 126 24.05 0.10 13.23
CA LEU A 126 24.43 -0.06 11.83
C LEU A 126 24.07 1.20 11.01
N PRO A 127 25.03 1.82 10.30
CA PRO A 127 24.76 2.94 9.38
C PRO A 127 23.66 2.61 8.36
N GLU A 128 23.55 1.34 7.98
CA GLU A 128 22.59 0.83 7.02
C GLU A 128 21.14 0.98 7.47
N LEU A 129 20.86 0.99 8.78
CA LEU A 129 19.52 1.26 9.29
C LEU A 129 19.07 2.68 8.93
N SER A 130 19.96 3.66 9.12
CA SER A 130 19.66 5.06 8.81
C SER A 130 19.44 5.26 7.31
N MET A 131 20.28 4.61 6.47
CA MET A 131 20.11 4.67 5.01
C MET A 131 18.82 3.99 4.55
N ALA A 132 18.48 2.83 5.10
CA ALA A 132 17.26 2.11 4.75
C ALA A 132 16.00 2.89 5.16
N LEU A 133 16.00 3.53 6.34
CA LEU A 133 14.93 4.43 6.77
C LEU A 133 14.80 5.67 5.88
N LEU A 134 15.93 6.24 5.43
CA LEU A 134 15.91 7.37 4.51
C LEU A 134 15.30 6.97 3.16
N ILE A 135 15.71 5.82 2.60
CA ILE A 135 15.19 5.30 1.33
C ILE A 135 13.69 4.99 1.44
N ILE A 136 13.27 4.28 2.49
CA ILE A 136 11.85 3.91 2.67
C ILE A 136 10.96 5.14 2.89
N SER A 137 11.49 6.23 3.46
CA SER A 137 10.73 7.47 3.68
C SER A 137 10.17 8.08 2.40
N ILE A 138 10.80 7.82 1.24
CA ILE A 138 10.33 8.31 -0.05
C ILE A 138 9.07 7.55 -0.52
N ALA A 139 8.93 6.28 -0.16
CA ALA A 139 7.77 5.46 -0.55
C ALA A 139 6.40 6.04 -0.11
N PRO A 140 6.16 6.45 1.15
CA PRO A 140 4.89 7.05 1.56
C PRO A 140 4.63 8.40 0.91
N LEU A 141 5.69 9.18 0.63
CA LEU A 141 5.57 10.43 -0.11
C LEU A 141 5.01 10.15 -1.51
N LEU A 142 5.64 9.25 -2.26
CA LEU A 142 5.18 8.84 -3.60
C LEU A 142 3.79 8.21 -3.57
N ALA A 143 3.49 7.40 -2.55
CA ALA A 143 2.16 6.81 -2.36
C ALA A 143 1.08 7.88 -2.08
N GLY A 144 1.44 8.99 -1.45
CA GLY A 144 0.57 10.15 -1.22
C GLY A 144 0.18 10.87 -2.50
N PHE A 145 1.06 10.88 -3.51
CA PHE A 145 0.81 11.49 -4.83
C PHE A 145 0.00 10.61 -5.79
N GLN A 146 -0.27 9.35 -5.45
CA GLN A 146 -1.07 8.47 -6.29
C GLN A 146 -2.50 9.02 -6.42
N SER A 147 -2.88 9.41 -7.63
CA SER A 147 -4.21 9.97 -7.87
C SER A 147 -5.31 8.91 -7.66
N PRO A 148 -6.32 9.19 -6.82
CA PRO A 148 -7.49 8.31 -6.69
C PRO A 148 -8.38 8.32 -7.95
N GLY A 149 -8.06 9.12 -8.97
CA GLY A 149 -8.76 9.12 -10.26
C GLY A 149 -8.71 7.78 -11.02
N ILE A 150 -7.75 6.90 -10.71
CA ILE A 150 -7.70 5.53 -11.25
C ILE A 150 -8.97 4.73 -10.91
N TYR A 151 -9.54 4.94 -9.71
CA TYR A 151 -10.78 4.27 -9.30
C TYR A 151 -11.99 4.71 -10.14
N LEU A 152 -12.04 5.98 -10.57
CA LEU A 152 -13.05 6.46 -11.52
C LEU A 152 -12.87 5.87 -12.90
N LEU A 153 -11.63 5.78 -13.38
CA LEU A 153 -11.31 5.24 -14.70
C LEU A 153 -11.71 3.77 -14.80
N GLN A 154 -11.32 2.94 -13.83
CA GLN A 154 -11.73 1.54 -13.78
C GLN A 154 -13.25 1.38 -13.81
N ARG A 155 -13.98 2.25 -13.09
CA ARG A 155 -15.44 2.24 -13.08
C ARG A 155 -16.06 2.66 -14.42
N LYS A 156 -15.55 3.73 -15.05
CA LYS A 156 -16.01 4.19 -16.37
C LYS A 156 -15.76 3.13 -17.45
N PHE A 157 -14.64 2.42 -17.39
CA PHE A 157 -14.34 1.31 -18.30
C PHE A 157 -15.29 0.12 -18.08
N GLN A 158 -15.62 -0.22 -16.84
CA GLN A 158 -16.62 -1.25 -16.56
C GLN A 158 -18.01 -0.86 -17.07
N GLN A 159 -18.45 0.39 -16.89
CA GLN A 159 -19.74 0.84 -17.42
C GLN A 159 -19.78 0.81 -18.95
N LYS A 160 -18.71 1.25 -19.64
CA LYS A 160 -18.67 1.23 -21.11
C LYS A 160 -18.75 -0.19 -21.69
N LYS A 161 -18.31 -1.20 -20.95
CA LYS A 161 -18.42 -2.62 -21.32
C LYS A 161 -19.84 -3.21 -21.18
N TYR A 162 -20.75 -2.54 -20.45
CA TYR A 162 -22.16 -2.98 -20.30
C TYR A 162 -23.13 -2.28 -21.27
N PHE A 163 -22.69 -1.25 -21.98
CA PHE A 163 -23.52 -0.45 -22.91
C PHE A 163 -23.12 -0.62 -24.39
N LEU A 164 -22.22 -1.56 -24.70
CA LEU A 164 -21.85 -2.03 -26.04
C LEU A 164 -22.04 -3.56 -26.06
#